data_AF-A0A9D7SVL7-F1
#
_entry.id   AF-A0A9D7SVL7-F1
#
_cell.length_a   1.000
_cell.length_b   1.000
_cell.length_c   1.000
_cell.angle_alpha   90.00
_cell.angle_beta   90.00
_cell.angle_gamma   90.00
#
_symmetry.space_group_name_H-M   'P 1'
#
loop_
_entity.id
_entity.type
_entity.pdbx_description
1 polymer ?
#
loop_
_entity_poly.entity_id
_entity_poly.type
_entity_poly.pdbx_seq_one_letter_code
_entity_poly.pdbx_strand_id
1 'polypeptide(L)' 'MKIPVQYVNDEDGNVKAIQVTISEWQKVLTKLKKYEQALSLKSDLTEAFEEVAQLKRSKGAKQTLKEFLNGL' A
#
# COMPACT_ATOMS: atom_id res chain seq x y z
N MET A 1 -14.11 -6.31 9.63
CA MET A 1 -14.02 -7.79 9.60
C MET A 1 -13.92 -8.23 11.04
N LYS A 2 -14.77 -9.16 11.47
CA LYS A 2 -14.66 -9.74 12.81
C LYS A 2 -13.96 -11.08 12.64
N ILE A 3 -12.89 -11.30 13.40
CA ILE A 3 -12.12 -12.55 13.39
C ILE A 3 -12.27 -13.17 14.76
N PRO A 4 -12.63 -14.45 14.87
CA PRO A 4 -12.58 -15.14 16.14
C PRO A 4 -11.12 -15.27 16.57
N VAL A 5 -10.80 -14.66 17.71
CA VAL A 5 -9.47 -14.67 18.31
C VAL A 5 -9.55 -15.29 19.70
N GLN A 6 -8.51 -16.00 20.10
CA GLN A 6 -8.33 -16.45 21.48
C GLN A 6 -7.13 -15.72 22.07
N TYR A 7 -7.26 -15.29 23.32
CA TYR A 7 -6.18 -14.64 24.04
C TYR A 7 -5.38 -15.70 24.79
N VAL A 8 -4.06 -15.64 24.65
CA VAL A 8 -3.13 -16.47 25.40
C VAL A 8 -2.51 -15.61 26.47
N ASN A 9 -2.76 -15.98 27.73
CA ASN A 9 -2.30 -15.25 28.91
C ASN A 9 -1.08 -15.94 29.54
N ASP A 10 -0.25 -15.19 30.25
CA ASP A 10 0.78 -15.74 31.14
C ASP A 10 0.18 -16.22 32.48
N GLU A 11 1.05 -16.72 33.36
CA GLU A 11 0.69 -17.22 34.69
C GLU A 11 0.04 -16.14 35.57
N ASP A 12 0.35 -14.87 35.32
CA ASP A 12 -0.19 -13.71 36.02
C ASP A 12 -1.50 -13.19 35.37
N GLY A 13 -1.99 -13.85 34.32
CA GLY A 13 -3.21 -13.48 33.61
C GLY A 13 -3.05 -12.35 32.60
N ASN A 14 -1.83 -11.89 32.33
CA ASN A 14 -1.56 -10.86 31.32
C ASN A 14 -1.55 -11.46 29.92
N VAL A 15 -2.22 -10.79 28.97
CA VAL A 15 -2.26 -11.21 27.57
C VAL A 15 -0.84 -11.13 26.96
N LYS A 16 -0.32 -12.26 26.49
CA LYS A 16 0.97 -12.35 25.79
C LYS A 16 0.83 -12.49 24.28
N ALA A 17 -0.20 -13.21 23.83
CA ALA A 17 -0.39 -13.48 22.42
C ALA A 17 -1.86 -13.63 22.06
N ILE A 18 -2.12 -13.57 20.75
CA ILE A 18 -3.42 -13.87 20.17
C ILE A 18 -3.28 -15.12 19.31
N GLN A 19 -4.11 -16.11 19.57
CA GLN A 19 -4.22 -17.31 18.77
C GLN A 19 -5.38 -17.18 17.79
N VAL A 20 -5.12 -17.52 16.53
CA VAL A 20 -6.09 -17.56 15.44
C VAL A 20 -5.87 -18.82 14.62
N THR A 21 -6.92 -19.27 13.93
CA THR A 21 -6.77 -20.34 12.95
C THR A 21 -5.96 -19.86 11.75
N ILE A 22 -5.24 -20.78 11.10
CA ILE A 22 -4.43 -20.45 9.91
C ILE A 22 -5.30 -19.84 8.80
N SER A 23 -6.53 -20.34 8.62
CA SER A 23 -7.46 -19.82 7.61
C SER A 23 -7.87 -18.38 7.87
N GLU A 24 -8.11 -18.01 9.13
CA GLU A 24 -8.40 -16.62 9.49
C GLU A 24 -7.16 -15.73 9.35
N TRP A 25 -5.98 -16.23 9.71
CA TRP A 25 -4.72 -15.51 9.51
C TRP A 25 -4.45 -15.22 8.04
N GLN A 26 -4.70 -16.19 7.16
CA GLN A 26 -4.57 -16.02 5.71
C GLN A 26 -5.50 -14.91 5.18
N LYS A 27 -6.75 -14.84 5.66
CA LYS A 27 -7.67 -13.76 5.28
C LYS A 27 -7.15 -12.38 5.67
N VAL A 28 -6.54 -12.26 6.85
CA VAL A 28 -5.88 -11.01 7.29
C VAL A 28 -4.76 -10.64 6.33
N LEU A 29 -3.85 -11.57 6.06
CA LEU A 29 -2.71 -11.32 5.18
C LEU A 29 -3.13 -10.93 3.77
N THR A 30 -4.10 -11.61 3.18
CA THR A 30 -4.62 -11.27 1.85
C THR A 30 -5.19 -9.86 1.83
N LYS A 31 -5.89 -9.45 2.90
CA LYS A 31 -6.47 -8.12 2.97
C LYS A 31 -5.42 -7.04 3.19
N LEU A 32 -4.40 -7.31 4.01
CA LEU A 32 -3.29 -6.41 4.22
C LEU A 32 -2.54 -6.14 2.91
N LYS A 33 -2.22 -7.20 2.15
CA LYS A 33 -1.60 -7.08 0.82
C LYS A 33 -2.42 -6.22 -0.14
N LYS A 34 -3.75 -6.37 -0.15
CA LYS A 34 -4.63 -5.54 -0.98
C LYS A 34 -4.58 -4.07 -0.58
N TYR A 35 -4.50 -3.77 0.71
CA TYR A 35 -4.37 -2.39 1.18
C TYR A 35 -3.00 -1.80 0.85
N GLU A 36 -1.92 -2.56 1.01
CA GLU A 36 -0.58 -2.13 0.61
C GLU A 36 -0.53 -1.79 -0.89
N GLN A 37 -1.09 -2.66 -1.74
CA GLN A 37 -1.18 -2.41 -3.18
C GLN A 37 -2.00 -1.15 -3.50
N ALA A 38 -3.16 -0.98 -2.86
CA ALA A 38 -3.99 0.21 -3.05
C ALA A 38 -3.28 1.49 -2.58
N LEU A 39 -2.52 1.40 -1.48
CA LEU A 39 -1.75 2.52 -0.95
C LEU A 39 -0.59 2.90 -1.88
N SER A 40 0.14 1.92 -2.40
CA SER A 40 1.20 2.13 -3.40
C SER A 40 0.63 2.83 -4.62
N LEU A 41 -0.45 2.29 -5.20
CA LEU A 41 -1.08 2.87 -6.38
C LEU A 41 -1.56 4.31 -6.13
N LYS A 42 -2.12 4.59 -4.95
CA LYS A 42 -2.52 5.95 -4.58
C LYS A 42 -1.31 6.89 -4.50
N SER A 43 -0.19 6.42 -3.95
CA SER A 43 1.05 7.18 -3.90
C SER A 43 1.55 7.50 -5.31
N ASP A 44 1.69 6.48 -6.15
CA ASP A 44 2.17 6.60 -7.53
C ASP A 44 1.29 7.57 -8.34
N LEU A 45 -0.03 7.48 -8.18
CA LEU A 45 -0.96 8.41 -8.83
C LEU A 45 -0.78 9.84 -8.32
N THR A 46 -0.59 10.02 -7.01
CA THR A 46 -0.41 11.36 -6.42
C THR A 46 0.85 12.02 -6.98
N GLU A 47 1.95 11.27 -7.05
CA GLU A 47 3.22 11.71 -7.64
C GLU A 47 3.05 12.08 -9.12
N ALA A 48 2.46 11.19 -9.92
CA ALA A 48 2.22 11.45 -11.34
C ALA A 48 1.32 12.69 -11.57
N PHE A 49 0.31 12.91 -10.72
CA PHE A 49 -0.52 14.11 -10.80
C PHE A 49 0.27 15.38 -10.46
N GLU A 50 1.16 15.32 -9.47
CA GLU A 50 2.02 16.44 -9.10
C GLU A 50 3.02 16.77 -10.22
N GLU A 51 3.65 15.77 -10.82
CA GLU A 51 4.52 15.95 -11.99
C GLU A 51 3.78 16.62 -13.15
N VAL A 52 2.57 16.17 -13.48
CA VAL A 52 1.75 16.79 -14.53
C VAL A 52 1.37 18.23 -14.16
N ALA A 53 1.07 18.51 -12.89
CA ALA A 53 0.78 19.86 -12.44
C ALA A 53 2.00 20.77 -12.55
N GLN A 54 3.19 20.28 -12.19
CA GLN A 54 4.46 20.98 -12.36
C GLN A 54 4.75 21.24 -13.84
N LEU A 55 4.58 20.24 -14.72
CA LEU A 55 4.73 20.38 -16.16
C LEU A 55 3.78 21.43 -16.74
N LYS A 56 2.51 21.47 -16.30
CA LYS A 56 1.54 22.48 -16.73
C LYS A 56 1.89 23.89 -16.26
N ARG A 57 2.47 24.04 -15.06
CA ARG A 57 2.91 25.33 -14.51
C ARG A 57 4.22 25.80 -15.15
N SER A 58 5.12 24.87 -15.43
CA SER A 58 6.36 25.14 -16.14
C SER A 58 6.02 25.49 -17.59
N LYS A 59 6.45 26.65 -18.08
CA LYS A 59 6.50 26.93 -19.53
C LYS A 59 7.69 26.20 -20.19
N GLY A 60 8.11 25.06 -19.62
CA GLY A 60 9.28 24.30 -20.04
C GLY A 60 9.10 23.75 -21.45
N ALA A 61 10.23 23.48 -22.12
CA ALA A 61 10.24 22.95 -23.48
C ALA A 61 9.43 21.65 -23.52
N LYS A 62 8.39 21.63 -24.36
CA LYS A 62 7.60 20.42 -24.60
C LYS A 62 8.52 19.43 -25.32
N GLN A 63 8.79 18.30 -24.70
CA GLN A 63 9.46 17.18 -25.37
C GLN A 63 8.42 16.29 -26.05
N THR A 64 8.76 15.79 -27.23
CA THR A 64 7.96 14.81 -27.94
C THR A 64 8.16 13.42 -27.34
N LEU A 65 7.17 12.53 -27.48
CA LEU A 65 7.30 11.13 -27.03
C LEU A 65 8.52 10.44 -27.65
N LYS A 66 8.90 10.81 -28.88
CA LYS A 66 10.07 10.28 -29.57
C LYS A 66 11.39 10.72 -28.93
N GLU A 67 11.48 11.97 -28.46
CA GLU A 67 12.66 12.47 -27.75
C GLU A 67 12.79 11.83 -26.37
N PHE A 68 11.67 11.66 -25.66
CA PHE A 68 11.64 10.97 -24.37
C PHE A 68 12.12 9.51 -24.49
N LEU A 69 11.59 8.75 -25.46
CA LEU A 69 11.92 7.33 -25.63
C LEU A 69 13.35 7.06 -26.13
N ASN A 70 13.99 8.03 -26.78
CA ASN A 70 15.36 7.89 -27.27
C ASN A 70 16.44 8.28 -26.24
N GLY A 71 16.05 8.83 -25.09
CA GLY A 71 16.96 9.23 -24.00
C GLY A 71 17.08 8.23 -22.85
N LEU A 72 16.43 7.07 -22.97
CA LEU A 72 16.43 5.94 -22.02
C LEU A 72 17.50 4.91 -22.40
#